data_AF-A0A062UKG0-F1
#
_entry.id   AF-A0A062UKG0-F1
#
_cell.length_a   1.000
_cell.length_b   1.000
_cell.length_c   1.000
_cell.angle_alpha   90.00
_cell.angle_beta   90.00
_cell.angle_gamma   90.00
#
_symmetry.space_group_name_H-M   'P 1'
#
loop_
_entity.id
_entity.type
_entity.pdbx_description
1 polymer ?
#
loop_
_entity_poly.entity_id
_entity_poly.type
_entity_poly.pdbx_seq_one_letter_code
_entity_poly.pdbx_strand_id
1 'polypeptide(L)'
;MDTTKRHLLMGGSAAILATALSGCGTLLYPERKGQSGGRIDPAVAILDGVGLLLFLIPGLIAFAVDFSNGTIYLPGGRRAEKADDLSEVKMTAALTKPEVDRIWTENYGHAAPFELSELNRRRLSDKSMTLDTVATLARNDFARI
;
A
#
# COMPACT_ATOMS: atom_id res chain seq x y z
N MET A 1 15.12 37.07 -24.19
CA MET A 1 14.82 36.21 -23.04
C MET A 1 16.02 36.25 -22.10
N ASP A 2 15.84 36.80 -20.90
CA ASP A 2 16.92 37.08 -19.92
C ASP A 2 17.73 35.83 -19.56
N THR A 3 19.05 35.96 -19.42
CA THR A 3 19.95 34.86 -19.03
C THR A 3 19.56 34.29 -17.65
N THR A 4 19.17 35.14 -16.71
CA THR A 4 18.65 34.76 -15.39
C THR A 4 17.38 33.90 -15.50
N LYS A 5 16.50 34.21 -16.45
CA LYS A 5 15.27 33.43 -16.71
C LYS A 5 15.60 32.08 -17.35
N ARG A 6 16.61 32.01 -18.23
CA ARG A 6 17.09 30.75 -18.82
C ARG A 6 17.71 29.83 -17.77
N HIS A 7 18.50 30.36 -16.84
CA HIS A 7 19.08 29.57 -15.75
C HIS A 7 18.01 29.08 -14.76
N LEU A 8 17.01 29.90 -14.44
CA LEU A 8 15.88 29.48 -13.59
C LEU A 8 15.03 28.39 -14.26
N LEU A 9 14.75 28.53 -15.55
CA LEU A 9 14.00 27.53 -16.33
C LEU A 9 14.78 26.21 -16.46
N MET A 10 16.07 26.27 -16.79
CA MET A 10 16.90 25.07 -16.89
C MET A 10 17.09 24.38 -15.54
N GLY A 11 17.40 25.12 -14.48
CA GLY A 11 17.55 24.58 -13.13
C GLY A 11 16.26 23.95 -12.60
N GLY A 12 15.12 24.64 -12.77
CA GLY A 12 13.81 24.13 -12.38
C GLY A 12 13.42 22.85 -13.12
N SER A 13 13.65 22.80 -14.44
CA SER A 13 13.34 21.61 -15.23
C SER A 13 14.19 20.39 -14.86
N ALA A 14 15.48 20.58 -14.53
CA ALA A 14 16.35 19.50 -14.09
C ALA A 14 15.93 18.93 -12.72
N ALA A 15 15.50 19.80 -11.79
CA ALA A 15 14.99 19.38 -10.49
C ALA A 15 13.69 18.58 -10.62
N ILE A 16 12.74 19.05 -11.44
CA ILE A 16 11.48 18.32 -11.71
C ILE A 16 11.78 16.94 -12.31
N LEU A 17 12.71 16.87 -13.27
CA LEU A 17 13.11 15.61 -13.89
C LEU A 17 13.75 14.64 -12.90
N ALA A 18 14.61 15.14 -12.00
CA ALA A 18 15.22 14.33 -10.96
C ALA A 18 14.17 13.77 -9.97
N THR A 19 13.20 14.60 -9.56
CA THR A 19 12.10 14.16 -8.68
C THR A 19 11.19 13.14 -9.37
N ALA A 20 10.89 13.31 -10.66
CA ALA A 20 10.09 12.37 -11.43
C ALA A 20 10.77 10.99 -11.56
N LEU A 21 12.10 10.97 -11.72
CA LEU A 21 12.88 9.72 -11.76
C LEU A 21 12.91 8.99 -10.41
N SER A 22 12.82 9.72 -9.30
CA SER A 22 12.75 9.14 -7.96
C SER A 22 11.34 8.79 -7.49
N GLY A 23 10.29 9.27 -8.16
CA GLY A 23 8.90 9.22 -7.67
C GLY A 23 8.58 10.37 -6.70
N CYS A 24 7.39 10.96 -6.81
CA CYS A 24 6.99 12.09 -5.98
C CYS A 24 6.61 11.64 -4.57
N GLY A 25 5.83 10.57 -4.45
CA GLY A 25 5.48 9.94 -3.18
C GLY A 25 6.70 9.39 -2.46
N THR A 26 7.66 8.86 -3.18
CA THR A 26 8.94 8.36 -2.65
C THR A 26 9.78 9.46 -1.99
N LEU A 27 9.71 10.68 -2.50
CA LEU A 27 10.39 11.84 -1.94
C LEU A 27 9.60 12.47 -0.79
N LEU A 28 8.28 12.58 -0.93
CA LEU A 28 7.41 13.24 0.05
C LEU A 28 7.08 12.35 1.27
N TYR A 29 6.98 11.05 1.06
CA TYR A 29 6.53 10.06 2.04
C TYR A 29 7.41 8.80 2.05
N PRO A 30 8.73 8.94 2.31
CA PRO A 30 9.66 7.81 2.28
C PRO A 30 9.32 6.72 3.30
N GLU A 31 8.60 7.05 4.37
CA GLU A 31 8.12 6.12 5.39
C GLU A 31 7.10 5.09 4.86
N ARG A 32 6.49 5.34 3.70
CA ARG A 32 5.52 4.44 3.07
C ARG A 32 6.15 3.38 2.18
N LYS A 33 7.49 3.36 2.07
CA LYS A 33 8.21 2.38 1.26
C LYS A 33 8.00 0.95 1.76
N GLY A 34 7.79 0.03 0.82
CA GLY A 34 7.56 -1.38 1.10
C GLY A 34 6.09 -1.75 1.30
N GLN A 35 5.16 -0.79 1.12
CA GLN A 35 3.73 -1.09 1.13
C GLN A 35 3.33 -1.87 -0.13
N SER A 36 2.72 -3.05 0.04
CA SER A 36 2.31 -3.95 -1.05
C SER A 36 0.82 -3.83 -1.41
N GLY A 37 0.31 -2.60 -1.47
CA GLY A 37 -1.06 -2.27 -1.83
C GLY A 37 -1.85 -1.54 -0.74
N GLY A 38 -2.90 -0.82 -1.14
CA GLY A 38 -3.75 -0.04 -0.25
C GLY A 38 -4.62 0.95 -1.03
N ARG A 39 -5.28 1.86 -0.31
CA ARG A 39 -6.02 2.97 -0.95
C ARG A 39 -5.02 3.95 -1.55
N ILE A 40 -5.22 4.34 -2.80
CA ILE A 40 -4.35 5.33 -3.48
C ILE A 40 -4.45 6.68 -2.76
N ASP A 41 -3.31 7.32 -2.51
CA ASP A 41 -3.21 8.68 -2.03
C ASP A 41 -3.51 9.65 -3.20
N PRO A 42 -4.65 10.37 -3.16
CA PRO A 42 -5.04 11.24 -4.26
C PRO A 42 -4.03 12.38 -4.48
N ALA A 43 -3.31 12.83 -3.45
CA ALA A 43 -2.32 13.90 -3.61
C ALA A 43 -1.12 13.41 -4.44
N VAL A 44 -0.60 12.22 -4.14
CA VAL A 44 0.52 11.61 -4.88
C VAL A 44 0.09 11.29 -6.31
N ALA A 45 -1.09 10.67 -6.49
CA ALA A 45 -1.60 10.31 -7.82
C ALA A 45 -1.87 11.54 -8.71
N ILE A 46 -2.37 12.64 -8.15
CA ILE A 46 -2.53 13.90 -8.90
C ILE A 46 -1.17 14.46 -9.29
N LEU A 47 -0.18 14.44 -8.39
CA LEU A 47 1.15 14.99 -8.66
C LEU A 47 1.87 14.21 -9.78
N ASP A 48 1.84 12.88 -9.73
CA ASP A 48 2.37 12.02 -10.81
C ASP A 48 1.55 12.21 -12.10
N GLY A 49 0.23 12.38 -11.99
CA GLY A 49 -0.66 12.68 -13.11
C GLY A 49 -0.31 14.00 -13.82
N VAL A 50 0.01 15.07 -13.06
CA VAL A 50 0.51 16.31 -13.64
C VAL A 50 1.84 16.08 -14.35
N GLY A 51 2.74 15.31 -13.74
CA GLY A 51 4.00 14.89 -14.37
C GLY A 51 3.77 14.16 -15.69
N LEU A 52 2.80 13.24 -15.74
CA LEU A 52 2.44 12.47 -16.92
C LEU A 52 1.83 13.35 -18.03
N LEU A 53 1.01 14.35 -17.66
CA LEU A 53 0.39 15.27 -18.62
C LEU A 53 1.40 16.23 -19.26
N LEU A 54 2.37 16.75 -18.48
CA LEU A 54 3.35 17.72 -18.97
C LEU A 54 4.59 17.04 -19.59
N PHE A 55 4.96 15.86 -19.09
CA PHE A 55 6.14 15.11 -19.50
C PHE A 55 5.87 13.59 -19.44
N LEU A 56 5.40 13.03 -20.55
CA LEU A 56 4.90 11.66 -20.61
C LEU A 56 5.89 10.61 -20.07
N ILE A 57 7.15 10.62 -20.54
CA ILE A 57 8.14 9.62 -20.11
C ILE A 57 8.49 9.79 -18.62
N PRO A 58 8.91 10.98 -18.13
CA PRO A 58 9.18 11.19 -16.72
C PRO A 58 7.98 10.89 -15.80
N GLY A 59 6.78 11.32 -16.17
CA GLY A 59 5.58 11.08 -15.36
C GLY A 59 5.17 9.62 -15.28
N LEU A 60 5.35 8.85 -16.37
CA LEU A 60 5.12 7.40 -16.34
C LEU A 60 6.11 6.70 -15.40
N ILE A 61 7.39 7.12 -15.41
CA ILE A 61 8.41 6.59 -14.51
C ILE A 61 8.05 6.91 -13.05
N ALA A 62 7.64 8.15 -12.75
CA ALA A 62 7.24 8.55 -11.40
C ALA A 62 6.12 7.64 -10.86
N PHE A 63 5.08 7.41 -11.66
CA PHE A 63 4.01 6.46 -11.35
C PHE A 63 4.53 5.06 -11.07
N ALA A 64 5.39 4.52 -11.94
CA ALA A 64 5.95 3.18 -11.77
C ALA A 64 6.79 3.06 -10.50
N VAL A 65 7.57 4.09 -10.16
CA VAL A 65 8.39 4.13 -8.95
C VAL A 65 7.51 4.22 -7.71
N ASP A 66 6.49 5.07 -7.70
CA ASP A 66 5.61 5.21 -6.54
C ASP A 66 4.68 4.00 -6.34
N PHE A 67 4.28 3.31 -7.41
CA PHE A 67 3.62 2.00 -7.32
C PHE A 67 4.54 0.89 -6.81
N SER A 68 5.78 0.82 -7.32
CA SER A 68 6.72 -0.25 -6.95
C SER A 68 7.27 -0.08 -5.52
N ASN A 69 7.50 1.15 -5.09
CA ASN A 69 7.86 1.46 -3.71
C ASN A 69 6.67 1.40 -2.76
N GLY A 70 5.43 1.49 -3.27
CA GLY A 70 4.21 1.53 -2.47
C GLY A 70 3.87 2.89 -1.87
N THR A 71 4.63 3.93 -2.23
CA THR A 71 4.47 5.31 -1.73
C THR A 71 3.27 6.03 -2.33
N ILE A 72 2.67 5.48 -3.40
CA ILE A 72 1.39 5.94 -3.94
C ILE A 72 0.19 5.57 -3.05
N TYR A 73 0.36 4.64 -2.11
CA TYR A 73 -0.72 4.23 -1.20
C TYR A 73 -0.74 5.11 0.07
N LEU A 74 -1.93 5.26 0.63
CA LEU A 74 -2.12 5.85 1.94
C LEU A 74 -1.55 4.93 3.03
N PRO A 75 -1.03 5.49 4.14
CA PRO A 75 -0.62 4.69 5.28
C PRO A 75 -1.83 3.94 5.85
N GLY A 76 -1.65 2.67 6.19
CA GLY A 76 -2.74 1.83 6.72
C GLY A 76 -2.78 0.38 6.26
N GLY A 77 -1.81 -0.07 5.45
CA GLY A 77 -1.62 -1.46 5.05
C GLY A 77 -2.74 -2.02 4.16
N ARG A 78 -2.56 -3.28 3.73
CA ARG A 78 -3.60 -4.03 3.01
C ARG A 78 -4.75 -4.31 3.97
N ARG A 79 -5.96 -3.91 3.59
CA ARG A 79 -7.19 -4.25 4.29
C ARG A 79 -8.00 -5.16 3.39
N ALA A 80 -8.57 -6.22 3.94
CA ALA A 80 -9.55 -7.01 3.22
C ALA A 80 -10.77 -6.13 2.97
N GLU A 81 -11.05 -5.84 1.71
CA GLU A 81 -12.19 -5.01 1.32
C GLU A 81 -13.36 -5.90 0.89
N LYS A 82 -13.06 -7.04 0.26
CA LYS A 82 -14.06 -8.02 -0.20
C LYS A 82 -13.85 -9.38 0.46
N ALA A 83 -14.89 -10.23 0.38
CA ALA A 83 -14.79 -11.60 0.85
C ALA A 83 -13.65 -12.39 0.17
N ASP A 84 -13.40 -12.13 -1.12
CA ASP A 84 -12.31 -12.75 -1.89
C ASP A 84 -10.91 -12.41 -1.36
N ASP A 85 -10.77 -11.32 -0.59
CA ASP A 85 -9.49 -10.95 0.05
C ASP A 85 -9.23 -11.74 1.33
N LEU A 86 -10.21 -12.53 1.80
CA LEU A 86 -10.14 -13.31 3.03
C LEU A 86 -9.91 -14.79 2.73
N SER A 87 -8.98 -15.40 3.46
CA SER A 87 -8.76 -16.85 3.43
C SER A 87 -9.33 -17.49 4.70
N GLU A 88 -10.36 -18.32 4.55
CA GLU A 88 -10.90 -19.10 5.66
C GLU A 88 -10.13 -20.41 5.82
N VAL A 89 -9.59 -20.66 7.00
CA VAL A 89 -8.94 -21.92 7.34
C VAL A 89 -9.70 -22.56 8.50
N LYS A 90 -10.37 -23.68 8.22
CA LYS A 90 -11.05 -24.47 9.26
C LYS A 90 -10.02 -25.24 10.06
N MET A 91 -10.05 -25.07 11.38
CA MET A 91 -9.12 -25.73 12.27
C MET A 91 -9.82 -26.23 13.54
N THR A 92 -9.36 -27.39 14.02
CA THR A 92 -9.84 -28.07 15.23
C THR A 92 -8.84 -27.98 16.37
N ALA A 93 -7.57 -27.69 16.06
CA ALA A 93 -6.50 -27.52 17.03
C ALA A 93 -6.48 -26.10 17.61
N ALA A 94 -5.77 -25.94 18.73
CA ALA A 94 -5.69 -24.67 19.43
C ALA A 94 -4.70 -23.73 18.73
N LEU A 95 -5.13 -22.55 18.27
CA LEU A 95 -4.26 -21.54 17.65
C LEU A 95 -3.01 -21.23 18.51
N THR A 96 -1.90 -21.86 18.16
CA THR A 96 -0.56 -21.64 18.73
C THR A 96 0.39 -21.07 17.67
N LYS A 97 1.54 -20.52 18.09
CA LYS A 97 2.53 -19.91 17.18
C LYS A 97 2.95 -20.85 16.05
N PRO A 98 3.39 -22.09 16.36
CA PRO A 98 3.80 -23.02 15.32
C PRO A 98 2.66 -23.36 14.35
N GLU A 99 1.40 -23.41 14.82
CA GLU A 99 0.26 -23.68 13.94
C GLU A 99 -0.06 -22.51 13.02
N VAL A 100 -0.05 -21.27 13.54
CA VAL A 100 -0.28 -20.06 12.75
C VAL A 100 0.81 -19.91 11.67
N ASP A 101 2.07 -20.09 12.05
CA ASP A 101 3.20 -19.97 11.12
C ASP A 101 3.14 -21.07 10.04
N ARG A 102 2.72 -22.29 10.40
CA ARG A 102 2.47 -23.39 9.46
C ARG A 102 1.38 -23.03 8.45
N ILE A 103 0.21 -22.59 8.92
CA ILE A 103 -0.92 -22.22 8.06
C ILE A 103 -0.54 -21.07 7.13
N TRP A 104 0.18 -20.08 7.66
CA TRP A 104 0.63 -18.95 6.86
C TRP A 104 1.56 -19.41 5.73
N THR A 105 2.55 -20.24 6.07
CA THR A 105 3.51 -20.75 5.08
C THR A 105 2.83 -21.65 4.03
N GLU A 106 1.87 -22.48 4.44
CA GLU A 106 1.08 -23.32 3.52
C GLU A 106 0.24 -22.48 2.53
N ASN A 107 -0.38 -21.40 3.00
CA ASN A 107 -1.24 -20.57 2.16
C ASN A 107 -0.48 -19.54 1.30
N TYR A 108 0.61 -18.97 1.82
CA TYR A 108 1.31 -17.84 1.19
C TYR A 108 2.73 -18.16 0.70
N GLY A 109 3.27 -19.35 1.03
CA GLY A 109 4.56 -19.82 0.52
C GLY A 109 5.80 -19.16 1.16
N HIS A 110 5.63 -18.34 2.19
CA HIS A 110 6.72 -17.68 2.92
C HIS A 110 6.41 -17.59 4.42
N ALA A 111 7.41 -17.27 5.24
CA ALA A 111 7.21 -17.11 6.68
C ALA A 111 6.25 -15.95 7.01
N ALA A 112 5.52 -16.09 8.12
CA ALA A 112 4.65 -15.03 8.63
C ALA A 112 5.49 -13.81 9.03
N PRO A 113 5.20 -12.60 8.52
CA PRO A 113 5.98 -11.39 8.82
C PRO A 113 5.55 -10.72 10.14
N PHE A 114 4.88 -11.46 11.05
CA PHE A 114 4.31 -10.94 12.29
C PHE A 114 4.42 -11.95 13.44
N GLU A 115 4.35 -11.43 14.66
CA GLU A 115 4.29 -12.24 15.87
C GLU A 115 2.86 -12.57 16.28
N LEU A 116 2.67 -13.66 17.04
CA LEU A 116 1.31 -14.02 17.49
C LEU A 116 0.67 -12.97 18.40
N SER A 117 1.50 -12.22 19.14
CA SER A 117 1.04 -11.11 19.98
C SER A 117 0.49 -9.93 19.18
N GLU A 118 0.87 -9.81 17.91
CA GLU A 118 0.39 -8.76 17.01
C GLU A 118 -0.96 -9.12 16.39
N LEU A 119 -1.39 -10.39 16.50
CA LEU A 119 -2.68 -10.84 16.01
C LEU A 119 -3.82 -10.48 16.96
N ASN A 120 -4.81 -9.76 16.44
CA ASN A 120 -6.04 -9.47 17.17
C ASN A 120 -7.04 -10.63 17.01
N ARG A 121 -7.42 -11.26 18.13
CA ARG A 121 -8.42 -12.34 18.14
C ARG A 121 -9.82 -11.77 18.41
N ARG A 122 -10.68 -11.81 17.41
CA ARG A 122 -12.11 -11.51 17.56
C ARG A 122 -12.92 -12.81 17.62
N ARG A 123 -13.82 -12.90 18.60
CA ARG A 123 -14.84 -13.95 18.59
C ARG A 123 -15.96 -13.51 17.65
N LEU A 124 -16.24 -14.30 16.62
CA LEU A 124 -17.43 -14.14 15.80
C LEU A 124 -18.62 -14.69 16.60
N SER A 125 -19.61 -13.84 16.85
CA SER A 125 -20.74 -14.18 17.75
C SER A 125 -21.69 -15.21 17.13
N ASP A 126 -21.72 -15.29 15.81
CA ASP A 126 -22.56 -16.22 15.07
C ASP A 126 -21.71 -17.06 14.11
N LYS A 127 -21.96 -18.36 14.13
CA LYS A 127 -21.32 -19.36 13.27
C LYS A 127 -21.81 -19.27 11.82
N SER A 128 -22.90 -18.51 11.57
CA SER A 128 -23.45 -18.25 10.24
C SER A 128 -22.87 -17.01 9.54
N MET A 129 -21.97 -16.27 10.20
CA MET A 129 -21.36 -15.08 9.59
C MET A 129 -20.63 -15.44 8.30
N THR A 130 -21.07 -14.81 7.21
CA THR A 130 -20.44 -14.94 5.90
C THR A 130 -19.12 -14.17 5.84
N LEU A 131 -18.23 -14.57 4.94
CA LEU A 131 -16.98 -13.85 4.68
C LEU A 131 -17.24 -12.39 4.28
N ASP A 132 -18.36 -12.09 3.63
CA ASP A 132 -18.77 -10.70 3.34
C ASP A 132 -19.01 -9.87 4.60
N THR A 133 -19.61 -10.49 5.62
CA THR A 133 -19.86 -9.84 6.91
C THR A 133 -18.54 -9.60 7.63
N VAL A 134 -17.62 -10.56 7.59
CA VAL A 134 -16.27 -10.42 8.16
C VAL A 134 -15.46 -9.34 7.42
N ALA A 135 -15.52 -9.30 6.08
CA ALA A 135 -14.87 -8.28 5.27
C ALA A 135 -15.44 -6.88 5.57
N THR A 136 -16.75 -6.77 5.76
CA THR A 136 -17.41 -5.50 6.13
C THR A 136 -16.96 -5.02 7.52
N LEU A 137 -16.88 -5.93 8.49
CA LEU A 137 -16.36 -5.61 9.83
C LEU A 137 -14.90 -5.20 9.80
N ALA A 138 -14.06 -5.92 9.05
CA ALA A 138 -12.66 -5.56 8.86
C ALA A 138 -12.54 -4.16 8.23
N ARG A 139 -13.31 -3.90 7.16
CA ARG A 139 -13.31 -2.59 6.49
C ARG A 139 -13.64 -1.44 7.45
N ASN A 140 -14.62 -1.60 8.33
CA ASN A 140 -15.10 -0.55 9.22
C ASN A 140 -14.26 -0.38 10.49
N ASP A 141 -13.82 -1.48 11.11
CA ASP A 141 -13.07 -1.41 12.37
C ASP A 141 -11.61 -1.03 12.18
N PHE A 142 -11.00 -1.39 11.04
CA PHE A 142 -9.64 -0.94 10.71
C PHE A 142 -9.62 0.47 10.09
N ALA A 143 -10.78 1.11 9.80
CA ALA A 143 -10.85 2.47 9.25
C ALA A 143 -10.54 3.60 10.24
N ARG A 144 -10.52 3.31 11.56
CA ARG A 144 -10.16 4.27 12.61
C ARG A 144 -8.68 4.16 12.99
N ILE A 145 -7.79 4.58 12.08
CA ILE A 145 -6.45 5.05 12.45
C ILE A 145 -6.12 6.18 11.49
#